data_AF-A0A2V6P4H7-F1
#
_entry.id   AF-A0A2V6P4H7-F1
#
_cell.length_a   1.000
_cell.length_b   1.000
_cell.length_c   1.000
_cell.angle_alpha   90.00
_cell.angle_beta   90.00
_cell.angle_gamma   90.00
#
_symmetry.space_group_name_H-M   'P 1'
#
loop_
_entity.id
_entity.type
_entity.pdbx_description
1 polymer ?
#
loop_
_entity_poly.entity_id
_entity_poly.type
_entity_poly.pdbx_seq_one_letter_code
_entity_poly.pdbx_strand_id
1 'polypeptide(L)'
;GDGVKDIVTGKRFWAHGAHGDADPTDPAVIYWFELVRHKDKAVDFVPHLIDDDSGVGTQVVAGYCSNKKYPDIVVGNKKGTFYIKHEVKKVSKAEWEAAQPRPVH
;
A
#
# COMPACT_ATOMS: atom_id res chain seq x y z
N GLY A 1 4.29 -13.48 -6.52
CA GLY A 1 4.64 -13.24 -5.13
C GLY A 1 5.41 -14.42 -4.59
N ASP A 2 5.69 -14.38 -3.30
CA ASP A 2 6.37 -15.40 -2.50
C ASP A 2 5.41 -16.49 -1.96
N GLY A 3 4.09 -16.32 -2.16
CA GLY A 3 3.06 -17.25 -1.71
C GLY A 3 2.51 -16.91 -0.32
N VAL A 4 2.98 -15.83 0.31
CA VAL A 4 2.46 -15.28 1.56
C VAL A 4 1.44 -14.19 1.23
N LYS A 5 0.39 -14.09 2.05
CA LYS A 5 -0.60 -13.01 1.92
C LYS A 5 -0.16 -11.80 2.71
N ASP A 6 -0.16 -10.66 2.03
CA ASP A 6 0.16 -9.35 2.58
C ASP A 6 -1.10 -8.53 2.88
N ILE A 7 -0.90 -7.33 3.42
CA ILE A 7 -1.98 -6.39 3.75
C ILE A 7 -1.85 -5.13 2.89
N VAL A 8 -2.96 -4.65 2.35
CA VAL A 8 -3.07 -3.31 1.77
C VAL A 8 -4.06 -2.51 2.59
N THR A 9 -3.65 -1.35 3.08
CA THR A 9 -4.48 -0.42 3.84
C THR A 9 -3.88 0.98 3.76
N GLY A 10 -4.44 1.95 4.46
CA GLY A 10 -3.88 3.29 4.47
C GLY A 10 -4.73 4.29 5.23
N LYS A 11 -4.42 5.56 5.03
CA LYS A 11 -5.14 6.67 5.64
C LYS A 11 -6.26 7.13 4.72
N ARG A 12 -7.43 7.38 5.29
CA ARG A 12 -8.59 7.89 4.56
C ARG A 12 -8.47 9.40 4.42
N PHE A 13 -8.84 9.92 3.26
CA PHE A 13 -9.10 11.36 3.13
C PHE A 13 -10.35 11.74 3.93
N TRP A 14 -10.19 12.63 4.91
CA TRP A 14 -11.26 13.12 5.79
C TRP A 14 -12.11 11.98 6.38
N ALA A 15 -11.49 11.10 7.18
CA ALA A 15 -12.18 9.97 7.80
C ALA A 15 -13.42 10.43 8.57
N HIS A 16 -13.26 11.50 9.36
CA HIS A 16 -14.34 12.17 10.09
C HIS A 16 -14.63 13.61 9.61
N GLY A 17 -14.31 13.93 8.35
CA GLY A 17 -14.50 15.26 7.77
C GLY A 17 -13.26 16.17 7.88
N ALA A 18 -13.34 17.38 7.34
CA ALA A 18 -12.20 18.30 7.24
C ALA A 18 -11.65 18.80 8.60
N HIS A 19 -12.39 18.60 9.68
CA HIS A 19 -12.05 19.07 11.03
C HIS A 19 -12.26 18.01 12.12
N GLY A 20 -12.60 16.77 11.75
CA GLY A 20 -13.00 15.73 12.71
C GLY A 20 -11.86 14.83 13.19
N ASP A 21 -10.75 14.77 12.44
CA ASP A 21 -9.54 14.05 12.82
C ASP A 21 -8.51 15.02 13.41
N ALA A 22 -7.53 14.51 14.17
CA ALA A 22 -6.42 15.33 14.69
C ALA A 22 -5.52 15.86 13.55
N ASP A 23 -5.45 15.08 12.48
CA ASP A 23 -4.59 15.25 11.32
C ASP A 23 -5.40 15.08 10.01
N PRO A 24 -6.47 15.88 9.80
CA PRO A 24 -7.44 15.62 8.73
C PRO A 24 -6.88 15.94 7.33
N THR A 25 -5.86 16.79 7.24
CA THR A 25 -5.23 17.25 5.99
C THR A 25 -3.91 16.58 5.68
N ASP A 26 -3.46 15.67 6.54
CA ASP A 26 -2.27 14.86 6.28
C ASP A 26 -2.48 13.94 5.06
N PRO A 27 -1.39 13.47 4.44
CA PRO A 27 -1.45 12.68 3.21
C PRO A 27 -2.42 11.49 3.30
N ALA A 28 -3.25 11.35 2.27
CA ALA A 28 -4.17 10.25 2.13
C ALA A 28 -3.42 9.07 1.50
N VAL A 29 -2.73 8.30 2.34
CA VAL A 29 -1.80 7.26 1.87
C VAL A 29 -2.48 5.94 1.59
N ILE A 30 -1.89 5.17 0.68
CA ILE A 30 -2.07 3.73 0.52
C ILE A 30 -0.72 3.07 0.74
N TYR A 31 -0.70 2.06 1.62
CA TYR A 31 0.45 1.24 1.94
C TYR A 31 0.17 -0.23 1.62
N TRP A 32 1.21 -0.90 1.15
CA TRP A 32 1.33 -2.35 1.18
C TRP A 32 2.26 -2.74 2.32
N PHE A 33 1.80 -3.59 3.23
CA PHE A 33 2.60 -4.17 4.29
C PHE A 33 2.97 -5.60 3.92
N GLU A 34 4.23 -5.78 3.53
CA GLU A 34 4.81 -7.08 3.20
C GLU A 34 5.03 -7.89 4.48
N LEU A 35 4.47 -9.10 4.51
CA LEU A 35 4.59 -10.00 5.64
C LEU A 35 5.86 -10.85 5.54
N VAL A 36 6.87 -10.50 6.33
CA VAL A 36 8.12 -11.27 6.42
C VAL A 36 8.07 -12.22 7.60
N ARG A 37 8.23 -13.53 7.33
CA ARG A 37 8.30 -14.57 8.37
C ARG A 37 9.73 -15.06 8.51
N HIS A 38 10.28 -14.91 9.72
CA HIS A 38 11.65 -15.31 10.03
C HIS A 38 11.75 -16.75 10.53
N LYS A 39 12.94 -17.32 10.46
CA LYS A 39 13.21 -18.72 10.88
C LYS A 39 13.02 -18.93 12.38
N ASP A 40 13.21 -17.89 13.18
CA ASP A 40 13.04 -17.86 14.63
C ASP A 40 11.57 -17.64 15.06
N LYS A 41 10.64 -17.64 14.10
CA LYS A 41 9.21 -17.37 14.27
C LYS A 41 8.87 -15.89 14.53
N ALA A 42 9.84 -14.98 14.45
CA ALA A 42 9.54 -13.55 14.41
C ALA A 42 8.80 -13.19 13.11
N VAL A 43 8.06 -12.08 13.16
CA VAL A 43 7.24 -11.57 12.06
C VAL A 43 7.44 -10.07 11.95
N ASP A 44 7.74 -9.60 10.75
CA ASP A 44 7.75 -8.18 10.41
C ASP A 44 6.65 -7.86 9.40
N PHE A 45 6.14 -6.64 9.49
CA PHE A 45 5.31 -6.01 8.46
C PHE A 45 6.07 -4.84 7.87
N VAL A 46 6.68 -5.03 6.71
CA VAL A 46 7.51 -4.02 6.06
C VAL A 46 6.60 -3.07 5.27
N PRO A 47 6.56 -1.76 5.60
CA PRO A 47 5.67 -0.82 4.95
C PRO A 47 6.24 -0.30 3.63
N HIS A 48 5.51 -0.50 2.54
CA HIS A 48 5.78 0.06 1.22
C HIS A 48 4.71 1.13 0.92
N LEU A 49 5.12 2.40 0.84
CA LEU A 49 4.23 3.47 0.39
C LEU A 49 3.95 3.29 -1.11
N ILE A 50 2.67 3.16 -1.46
CA ILE A 50 2.25 3.00 -2.86
C ILE A 50 1.93 4.35 -3.47
N ASP A 51 1.16 5.16 -2.74
CA ASP A 51 0.68 6.46 -3.18
C ASP A 51 0.26 7.28 -1.95
N ASP A 52 0.48 8.60 -1.97
CA ASP A 52 0.23 9.49 -0.83
C ASP A 52 -0.93 10.48 -1.04
N ASP A 53 -1.62 10.40 -2.18
CA ASP A 53 -2.67 11.35 -2.55
C ASP A 53 -4.00 10.69 -2.93
N SER A 54 -4.12 9.37 -2.90
CA SER A 54 -5.36 8.64 -3.20
C SER A 54 -6.16 8.27 -1.96
N GLY A 55 -5.51 7.62 -0.99
CA GLY A 55 -6.05 7.16 0.27
C GLY A 55 -7.02 5.99 0.15
N VAL A 56 -7.32 5.34 1.28
CA VAL A 56 -8.33 4.27 1.31
C VAL A 56 -9.74 4.81 1.57
N GLY A 57 -10.75 4.00 1.28
CA GLY A 57 -12.15 4.22 1.64
C GLY A 57 -12.62 3.27 2.74
N THR A 58 -13.94 3.10 2.85
CA THR A 58 -14.52 1.98 3.62
C THR A 58 -14.33 0.64 2.89
N GLN A 59 -14.01 0.69 1.60
CA GLN A 59 -13.71 -0.47 0.77
C GLN A 59 -12.37 -0.24 0.04
N VAL A 60 -11.52 -1.25 0.12
CA VAL A 60 -10.27 -1.39 -0.63
C VAL A 60 -10.24 -2.81 -1.19
N VAL A 61 -9.96 -2.96 -2.48
CA VAL A 61 -9.97 -4.25 -3.16
C VAL A 61 -8.63 -4.46 -3.86
N ALA A 62 -7.98 -5.58 -3.56
CA ALA A 62 -6.86 -6.09 -4.35
C ALA A 62 -7.38 -7.15 -5.33
N GLY A 63 -7.15 -6.97 -6.62
CA GLY A 63 -7.73 -7.83 -7.66
C GLY A 63 -6.98 -7.79 -8.98
N TYR A 64 -7.18 -8.82 -9.81
CA TYR A 64 -6.48 -9.00 -11.08
C TYR A 64 -7.20 -8.25 -12.22
N CYS A 65 -6.98 -6.94 -12.35
CA CYS A 65 -7.68 -6.11 -13.33
C CYS A 65 -6.88 -5.94 -14.63
N SER A 66 -5.60 -5.59 -14.53
CA SER A 66 -4.68 -5.39 -15.66
C SER A 66 -4.11 -6.70 -16.19
N ASN A 67 -3.92 -7.68 -15.33
CA ASN A 67 -3.28 -8.95 -15.68
C ASN A 67 -3.63 -10.03 -14.64
N LYS A 68 -3.42 -11.30 -15.00
CA LYS A 68 -3.77 -12.47 -14.16
C LYS A 68 -2.72 -12.85 -13.11
N LYS A 69 -1.59 -12.15 -13.04
CA LYS A 69 -0.41 -12.56 -12.26
C LYS A 69 -0.15 -11.68 -11.04
N TYR A 70 -0.39 -10.38 -11.16
CA TYR A 70 -0.14 -9.39 -10.13
C TYR A 70 -1.43 -8.63 -9.85
N PRO A 71 -1.91 -8.61 -8.58
CA PRO A 71 -3.12 -7.89 -8.25
C PRO A 71 -2.86 -6.38 -8.27
N ASP A 72 -3.79 -5.65 -8.86
CA ASP A 72 -3.93 -4.19 -8.78
C ASP A 72 -4.77 -3.82 -7.56
N ILE A 73 -4.85 -2.52 -7.26
CA ILE A 73 -5.65 -1.99 -6.16
C ILE A 73 -6.73 -1.05 -6.70
N VAL A 74 -7.96 -1.21 -6.24
CA VAL A 74 -9.08 -0.29 -6.51
C VAL A 74 -9.62 0.23 -5.19
N VAL A 75 -9.73 1.55 -5.09
CA VAL A 75 -10.31 2.24 -3.92
C VAL A 75 -11.34 3.26 -4.37
N GLY A 76 -12.38 3.44 -3.55
CA GLY A 76 -13.34 4.54 -3.66
C GLY A 76 -13.47 5.25 -2.32
N ASN A 77 -13.31 6.56 -2.31
CA ASN A 77 -13.40 7.38 -1.11
C ASN A 77 -13.89 8.81 -1.44
N LYS A 78 -13.91 9.71 -0.45
CA LYS A 78 -14.38 11.11 -0.61
C LYS A 78 -13.54 11.94 -1.58
N LYS A 79 -12.30 11.54 -1.84
CA LYS A 79 -11.37 12.19 -2.77
C LYS A 79 -11.54 11.70 -4.21
N GLY A 80 -12.18 10.55 -4.41
CA GLY A 80 -12.49 10.01 -5.73
C GLY A 80 -12.41 8.49 -5.77
N THR A 81 -12.34 7.97 -7.00
CA THR A 81 -12.09 6.56 -7.29
C THR A 81 -10.73 6.43 -7.93
N PHE A 82 -9.88 5.59 -7.36
CA PHE A 82 -8.51 5.39 -7.82
C PHE A 82 -8.28 3.94 -8.20
N TYR A 83 -7.59 3.77 -9.32
CA TYR A 83 -7.10 2.48 -9.80
C TYR A 83 -5.59 2.53 -9.84
N ILE A 84 -4.95 1.72 -8.99
CA ILE A 84 -3.50 1.61 -8.91
C ILE A 84 -3.08 0.30 -9.54
N LYS A 85 -2.43 0.42 -10.70
CA LYS A 85 -1.94 -0.70 -11.49
C LYS A 85 -0.62 -1.22 -10.93
N HIS A 86 -0.51 -2.53 -10.78
CA HIS A 86 0.73 -3.18 -10.40
C HIS A 86 1.60 -3.43 -11.65
N GLU A 87 2.75 -2.77 -11.73
CA GLU A 87 3.74 -2.99 -12.77
C GLU A 87 5.01 -3.65 -12.24
N VAL A 88 5.49 -4.66 -12.96
CA VAL A 88 6.69 -5.41 -12.59
C VAL A 88 7.77 -5.18 -13.64
N LYS A 89 8.90 -4.64 -13.19
CA LYS A 89 10.09 -4.39 -14.01
C LYS A 89 11.23 -5.30 -13.54
N LYS A 90 11.96 -5.89 -14.50
CA LYS A 90 13.23 -6.55 -14.19
C LYS A 90 14.30 -5.49 -13.99
N VAL A 91 14.92 -5.49 -12.82
CA VAL A 91 15.91 -4.49 -12.42
C VAL A 91 17.19 -5.18 -11.94
N SER A 92 18.26 -4.40 -11.78
CA SER A 92 19.48 -4.89 -11.11
C SER A 92 19.24 -5.10 -9.62
N LYS A 93 20.07 -5.92 -8.96
CA LYS A 93 19.99 -6.12 -7.50
C LYS A 93 20.15 -4.79 -6.74
N ALA A 94 21.09 -3.95 -7.18
CA ALA A 94 21.35 -2.66 -6.56
C ALA A 94 20.16 -1.70 -6.69
N GLU A 95 19.49 -1.66 -7.85
CA GLU A 95 18.27 -0.87 -8.06
C GLU A 95 17.13 -1.36 -7.16
N TRP A 96 16.96 -2.68 -7.03
CA TRP A 96 15.96 -3.28 -6.15
C TRP A 96 16.21 -2.96 -4.66
N GLU A 97 17.45 -3.11 -4.19
CA GLU A 97 17.86 -2.80 -2.82
C GLU A 97 17.68 -1.31 -2.50
N ALA A 98 18.04 -0.41 -3.43
CA ALA A 98 17.90 1.03 -3.25
C ALA A 98 16.44 1.48 -3.11
N ALA A 99 15.51 0.75 -3.73
CA ALA A 99 14.07 1.00 -3.70
C ALA A 99 13.36 0.40 -2.47
N GLN A 100 14.04 -0.42 -1.65
CA GLN A 100 13.43 -0.98 -0.45
C GLN A 100 13.13 0.12 0.58
N PRO A 101 11.99 0.03 1.29
CA PRO A 101 11.67 0.97 2.36
C PRO A 101 12.73 0.89 3.46
N ARG A 102 13.05 2.05 4.03
CA ARG A 102 14.05 2.17 5.10
C ARG A 102 13.35 2.57 6.40
N PRO A 103 13.71 1.96 7.55
CA PRO A 103 13.24 2.44 8.84
C PRO A 103 13.59 3.91 9.01
N VAL A 104 12.60 4.70 9.44
CA VAL A 104 12.83 6.08 9.86
C VAL A 104 13.20 6.00 11.34
N HIS A 105 14.45 6.34 11.67
CA HIS A 105 14.96 6.40 13.05
C HIS A 105 14.99 7.82 13.56
#